data_AF-A0A2P6PGR4-F1
#
_entry.id   AF-A0A2P6PGR4-F1
#
_cell.length_a   1.000
_cell.length_b   1.000
_cell.length_c   1.000
_cell.angle_alpha   90.00
_cell.angle_beta   90.00
_cell.angle_gamma   90.00
#
_symmetry.space_group_name_H-M   'P 1'
#
loop_
_entity.id
_entity.type
_entity.pdbx_description
1 polymer ?
#
loop_
_entity_poly.entity_id
_entity_poly.type
_entity_poly.pdbx_seq_one_letter_code
_entity_poly.pdbx_strand_id
1 'polypeptide(L)'
;MVSYSYNSSSAPNNCKMKTHTFHVPRAKINHFLSDQKFKVSAFEVFSAIIWKTLSKIKENPEETRMVTLCTNILREKEFESPSNGMVWSTVEADFWVAEAEVSELVELILNKREDENGMIEEMMGNTETGEKSSDFIAYGAKLTFVNLEEIEIYGLELKGQKPVYANYSINGVGDEGVVLVLPGPKCGKEGDGINGDRYVTMVLPENQLAQLKVELKRNWSIA
;
A
#
# COMPACT_ATOMS: atom_id res chain seq x y z
N MET A 1 -12.96 -17.79 -16.02
CA MET A 1 -12.26 -16.49 -15.92
C MET A 1 -11.35 -16.39 -17.13
N VAL A 2 -11.72 -15.57 -18.10
CA VAL A 2 -10.95 -15.38 -19.35
C VAL A 2 -10.34 -13.99 -19.25
N SER A 3 -9.03 -13.93 -19.08
CA SER A 3 -8.26 -12.69 -19.07
C SER A 3 -7.85 -12.35 -20.49
N TYR A 4 -8.34 -11.24 -21.02
CA TYR A 4 -7.85 -10.65 -22.26
C TYR A 4 -6.73 -9.68 -21.92
N SER A 5 -5.52 -9.95 -22.44
CA SER A 5 -4.39 -9.01 -22.40
C SER A 5 -4.46 -8.10 -23.62
N TYR A 6 -4.76 -6.82 -23.40
CA TYR A 6 -4.54 -5.77 -24.39
C TYR A 6 -3.10 -5.29 -24.27
N ASN A 7 -2.31 -5.47 -25.33
CA ASN A 7 -0.99 -4.86 -25.46
C ASN A 7 -1.16 -3.40 -25.89
N SER A 8 -1.11 -2.46 -24.95
CA SER A 8 -0.74 -1.07 -25.22
C SER A 8 0.75 -0.92 -24.98
N SER A 9 1.46 -0.33 -25.94
CA SER A 9 2.90 -0.12 -25.93
C SER A 9 3.32 0.90 -24.85
N SER A 10 3.63 0.43 -23.65
CA SER A 10 4.50 1.13 -22.70
C SER A 10 5.87 0.45 -22.72
N ALA A 11 6.95 1.18 -22.39
CA ALA A 11 8.31 0.64 -22.31
C ALA A 11 8.32 -0.73 -21.59
N PRO A 12 9.11 -1.71 -22.06
CA PRO A 12 9.05 -3.05 -21.48
C PRO A 12 9.52 -2.95 -20.02
N ASN A 13 8.61 -3.18 -19.06
CA ASN A 13 9.00 -3.59 -17.71
C ASN A 13 9.85 -4.85 -17.90
N ASN A 14 11.16 -4.72 -17.74
CA ASN A 14 12.08 -5.85 -17.87
C ASN A 14 11.94 -6.83 -16.68
N CYS A 15 11.18 -6.43 -15.65
CA CYS A 15 10.87 -7.24 -14.48
C CYS A 15 9.47 -7.87 -14.55
N LYS A 16 9.42 -9.19 -14.44
CA LYS A 16 8.15 -9.92 -14.35
C LYS A 16 7.50 -9.67 -12.99
N MET A 17 6.41 -8.92 -12.98
CA MET A 17 5.64 -8.60 -11.78
C MET A 17 4.71 -9.76 -11.40
N LYS A 18 4.52 -9.98 -10.09
CA LYS A 18 3.55 -10.94 -9.56
C LYS A 18 2.74 -10.34 -8.43
N THR A 19 1.50 -10.79 -8.32
CA THR A 19 0.59 -10.42 -7.24
C THR A 19 0.52 -11.53 -6.20
N HIS A 20 0.54 -11.15 -4.93
CA HIS A 20 0.22 -12.06 -3.82
C HIS A 20 -0.61 -11.35 -2.77
N THR A 21 -1.60 -12.04 -2.23
CA THR A 21 -2.43 -11.56 -1.13
C THR A 21 -2.35 -12.53 0.02
N PHE A 22 -2.17 -12.01 1.23
CA PHE A 22 -2.25 -12.80 2.46
C PHE A 22 -3.15 -12.13 3.49
N HIS A 23 -3.69 -12.95 4.39
CA HIS A 23 -4.56 -12.55 5.49
C HIS A 23 -3.74 -12.39 6.76
N VAL A 24 -4.00 -11.33 7.52
CA VAL A 24 -3.43 -11.11 8.84
C VAL A 24 -4.57 -11.05 9.87
N PRO A 25 -4.64 -12.01 10.80
CA PRO A 25 -5.66 -12.01 11.84
C PRO A 25 -5.54 -10.82 12.79
N ARG A 26 -6.68 -10.33 13.30
CA ARG A 26 -6.78 -9.25 14.30
C ARG A 26 -5.85 -9.47 15.49
N ALA A 27 -5.72 -10.70 15.98
CA ALA A 27 -4.85 -11.00 17.12
C ALA A 27 -3.37 -10.68 16.82
N LYS A 28 -2.91 -10.92 15.59
CA LYS A 28 -1.55 -10.57 15.15
C LYS A 28 -1.39 -9.07 14.96
N ILE A 29 -2.39 -8.41 14.37
CA ILE A 29 -2.41 -6.95 14.24
C ILE A 29 -2.30 -6.29 15.62
N ASN A 30 -3.15 -6.70 16.57
CA ASN A 30 -3.14 -6.17 17.93
C ASN A 30 -1.79 -6.34 18.64
N HIS A 31 -1.12 -7.47 18.42
CA HIS A 31 0.21 -7.71 18.96
C HIS A 31 1.23 -6.71 18.39
N PHE A 32 1.24 -6.49 17.07
CA PHE A 32 2.15 -5.50 16.49
C PHE A 32 1.84 -4.08 16.94
N LEU A 33 0.55 -3.74 17.09
CA LEU A 33 0.10 -2.44 17.58
C LEU A 33 0.47 -2.20 19.04
N SER A 34 0.41 -3.22 19.90
CA SER A 34 0.78 -3.08 21.32
C SER A 34 2.25 -2.77 21.54
N ASP A 35 3.09 -3.13 20.57
CA ASP A 35 4.54 -2.93 20.63
C ASP A 35 4.95 -1.51 20.17
N GLN A 36 4.00 -0.70 19.69
CA GLN A 36 4.27 0.65 19.21
C GLN A 36 4.14 1.69 20.31
N LYS A 37 5.06 2.66 20.31
CA LYS A 37 5.07 3.79 21.25
C LYS A 37 3.91 4.77 21.00
N PHE A 38 3.45 4.85 19.75
CA PHE A 38 2.44 5.80 19.30
C PHE A 38 1.16 5.08 18.90
N LYS A 39 0.03 5.80 18.96
CA LYS A 39 -1.23 5.31 18.41
C LYS A 39 -1.13 5.31 16.89
N VAL A 40 -1.03 4.13 16.30
CA VAL A 40 -0.85 3.92 14.86
C VAL A 40 -1.93 2.98 14.31
N SER A 41 -2.13 2.97 12.99
CA SER A 41 -2.98 2.01 12.31
C SER A 41 -2.19 0.77 11.88
N ALA A 42 -2.88 -0.27 11.39
CA ALA A 42 -2.18 -1.43 10.86
C ALA A 42 -1.46 -1.10 9.54
N PHE A 43 -1.92 -0.09 8.78
CA PHE A 43 -1.23 0.40 7.60
C PHE A 43 0.19 0.88 7.91
N GLU A 44 0.40 1.73 8.92
CA GLU A 44 1.75 2.21 9.24
C GLU A 44 2.68 1.05 9.66
N VAL A 45 2.17 0.14 10.48
CA VAL A 45 2.93 -1.01 10.97
C VAL A 45 3.32 -1.97 9.84
N PHE A 46 2.36 -2.33 8.98
CA PHE A 46 2.66 -3.21 7.85
C PHE A 46 3.57 -2.54 6.83
N SER A 47 3.40 -1.24 6.60
CA SER A 47 4.31 -0.47 5.75
C SER A 47 5.73 -0.54 6.29
N ALA A 48 5.94 -0.28 7.59
CA ALA A 48 7.25 -0.38 8.24
C ALA A 48 7.86 -1.79 8.15
N ILE A 49 7.08 -2.84 8.47
CA ILE A 49 7.54 -4.24 8.43
C ILE A 49 7.96 -4.64 7.01
N ILE A 50 7.12 -4.35 6.02
CA ILE A 50 7.37 -4.75 4.63
C ILE A 50 8.51 -3.93 4.04
N TRP A 51 8.58 -2.64 4.33
CA TRP A 51 9.68 -1.77 3.94
C TRP A 51 11.01 -2.28 4.49
N LYS A 52 11.11 -2.51 5.82
CA LYS A 52 12.27 -3.12 6.47
C LYS A 52 12.68 -4.43 5.81
N THR A 53 11.70 -5.30 5.58
CA THR A 53 11.97 -6.65 5.07
C THR A 53 12.42 -6.62 3.61
N LEU A 54 11.84 -5.76 2.77
CA LEU A 54 12.29 -5.55 1.39
C LEU A 54 13.68 -4.92 1.32
N SER A 55 13.99 -3.96 2.19
CA SER A 55 15.33 -3.36 2.28
C SER A 55 16.43 -4.37 2.62
N LYS A 56 16.10 -5.47 3.29
CA LYS A 56 17.06 -6.57 3.54
C LYS A 56 17.29 -7.47 2.34
N ILE A 57 16.34 -7.51 1.41
CA ILE A 57 16.33 -8.42 0.25
C ILE A 57 16.91 -7.73 -0.99
N LYS A 58 16.69 -6.41 -1.12
CA LYS A 58 17.23 -5.62 -2.23
C LYS A 58 18.74 -5.46 -2.11
N GLU A 59 19.42 -5.54 -3.25
CA GLU A 59 20.88 -5.49 -3.34
C GLU A 59 21.44 -4.09 -3.11
N ASN A 60 20.68 -3.05 -3.46
CA ASN A 60 21.07 -1.66 -3.31
C ASN A 60 20.28 -0.99 -2.17
N PRO A 61 20.91 -0.68 -1.02
CA PRO A 61 20.25 -0.04 0.11
C PRO A 61 19.70 1.36 -0.22
N GLU A 62 20.37 2.09 -1.12
CA GLU A 62 19.98 3.46 -1.51
C GLU A 62 18.62 3.48 -2.22
N GLU A 63 18.33 2.46 -3.03
CA GLU A 63 17.04 2.29 -3.72
C GLU A 63 15.87 2.03 -2.76
N THR A 64 16.15 1.81 -1.48
CA THR A 64 15.13 1.51 -0.47
C THR A 64 15.02 2.58 0.61
N ARG A 65 15.72 3.71 0.48
CA ARG A 65 15.64 4.79 1.47
C ARG A 65 14.35 5.59 1.41
N MET A 66 13.65 5.57 0.28
CA MET A 66 12.46 6.38 0.08
C MET A 66 11.28 5.51 -0.35
N VAL A 67 10.11 5.81 0.21
CA VAL A 67 8.85 5.15 -0.13
C VAL A 67 7.77 6.19 -0.35
N THR A 68 6.76 5.81 -1.12
CA THR A 68 5.57 6.63 -1.35
C THR A 68 4.40 6.03 -0.58
N LEU A 69 3.65 6.87 0.12
CA LEU A 69 2.43 6.54 0.84
C LEU A 69 1.26 7.18 0.10
N CYS A 70 0.23 6.38 -0.12
CA CYS A 70 -0.98 6.78 -0.81
C CYS A 70 -2.14 6.56 0.17
N THR A 71 -2.62 7.63 0.77
CA THR A 71 -3.64 7.61 1.82
C THR A 71 -4.90 8.32 1.35
N ASN A 72 -6.07 7.77 1.65
CA ASN A 72 -7.31 8.45 1.33
C ASN A 72 -7.68 9.41 2.47
N ILE A 73 -7.88 10.69 2.17
CA ILE A 73 -8.62 11.56 3.09
C ILE A 73 -10.10 11.26 2.85
N LEU A 74 -10.68 10.40 3.68
CA LEU A 74 -12.13 10.30 3.78
C LEU A 74 -12.67 11.62 4.32
N ARG A 75 -12.98 12.56 3.43
CA ARG A 75 -13.79 13.73 3.77
C ARG A 75 -15.21 13.23 3.93
N GLU A 76 -15.70 13.15 5.18
CA GLU A 76 -17.12 13.07 5.46
C GLU A 76 -17.78 14.35 4.92
N LYS A 77 -18.18 14.32 3.65
CA LYS A 77 -19.00 15.37 3.06
C LYS A 77 -20.16 14.70 2.36
N GLU A 78 -21.28 14.65 3.07
CA GLU A 78 -22.54 14.00 2.67
C GLU A 78 -23.13 14.46 1.31
N PHE A 79 -22.52 15.45 0.63
CA PHE A 79 -23.09 16.07 -0.57
C PHE A 79 -22.09 16.50 -1.66
N GLU A 80 -20.82 16.07 -1.61
CA GLU A 80 -19.85 16.38 -2.69
C GLU A 80 -19.81 15.23 -3.72
N SER A 81 -19.69 15.58 -5.01
CA SER A 81 -19.44 14.64 -6.09
C SER A 81 -18.21 13.77 -5.76
N PRO A 82 -18.18 12.49 -6.17
CA PRO A 82 -16.99 11.65 -6.03
C PRO A 82 -15.78 12.40 -6.59
N SER A 83 -14.85 12.74 -5.72
CA SER A 83 -13.61 13.44 -6.08
C SER A 83 -12.43 12.58 -5.62
N ASN A 84 -11.29 12.76 -6.30
CA ASN A 84 -10.09 12.04 -5.92
C ASN A 84 -9.51 12.67 -4.64
N GLY A 85 -9.82 12.09 -3.47
CA GLY A 85 -9.32 12.52 -2.15
C GLY A 85 -7.99 11.89 -1.76
N MET A 86 -7.31 11.23 -2.70
CA MET A 86 -6.06 10.53 -2.44
C MET A 86 -4.91 11.50 -2.23
N VAL A 87 -4.19 11.33 -1.12
CA VAL A 87 -2.97 12.05 -0.79
C VAL A 87 -1.77 11.13 -0.94
N TRP A 88 -0.82 11.61 -1.73
CA TRP A 88 0.48 11.04 -1.99
C TRP A 88 1.50 11.75 -1.12
N SER A 89 2.29 10.98 -0.40
CA SER A 89 3.36 11.52 0.42
C SER A 89 4.61 10.67 0.29
N THR A 90 5.77 11.29 0.33
CA THR A 90 7.04 10.58 0.46
C THR A 90 7.51 10.52 1.89
N VAL A 91 8.22 9.44 2.19
CA VAL A 91 8.97 9.27 3.43
C VAL A 91 10.37 8.82 3.05
N GLU A 92 11.38 9.55 3.52
CA GLU A 92 12.79 9.26 3.30
C GLU A 92 13.48 8.97 4.63
N ALA A 93 14.24 7.87 4.67
CA ALA A 93 15.07 7.49 5.80
C ALA A 93 16.49 8.03 5.62
N ASP A 94 16.98 8.74 6.64
CA ASP A 94 18.36 9.19 6.80
C ASP A 94 19.28 8.11 7.40
N PHE A 95 18.77 6.89 7.52
CA PHE A 95 19.44 5.73 8.12
C PHE A 95 19.19 4.45 7.30
N TRP A 96 19.87 3.36 7.67
CA TRP A 96 19.70 2.07 7.01
C TRP A 96 18.41 1.38 7.42
N VAL A 97 17.41 1.44 6.54
CA VAL A 97 16.08 0.84 6.73
C VAL A 97 16.15 -0.66 7.08
N ALA A 98 17.11 -1.38 6.48
CA ALA A 98 17.31 -2.81 6.76
C ALA A 98 17.69 -3.10 8.23
N GLU A 99 18.38 -2.17 8.89
CA GLU A 99 18.90 -2.31 10.25
C GLU A 99 18.00 -1.66 11.30
N ALA A 100 17.21 -0.65 10.92
CA ALA A 100 16.35 0.13 11.80
C ALA A 100 15.26 -0.70 12.50
N GLU A 101 14.88 -0.33 13.72
CA GLU A 101 13.77 -0.97 14.42
C GLU A 101 12.41 -0.62 13.80
N VAL A 102 11.44 -1.53 13.91
CA VAL A 102 10.10 -1.28 13.32
C VAL A 102 9.46 -0.04 13.92
N SER A 103 9.62 0.20 15.22
CA SER A 103 9.09 1.39 15.87
C SER A 103 9.70 2.69 15.33
N GLU A 104 10.97 2.66 14.94
CA GLU A 104 11.65 3.83 14.36
C GLU A 104 11.10 4.12 12.96
N LEU A 105 10.85 3.09 12.15
CA LEU A 105 10.23 3.22 10.84
C LEU A 105 8.76 3.67 10.95
N VAL A 106 8.00 3.17 11.92
CA VAL A 106 6.63 3.62 12.18
C VAL A 106 6.61 5.10 12.57
N GLU A 107 7.52 5.53 13.45
CA GLU A 107 7.67 6.92 13.84
C GLU A 107 8.04 7.81 12.64
N LEU A 108 8.98 7.35 11.82
CA LEU A 108 9.38 8.03 10.59
C LEU A 108 8.19 8.21 9.64
N ILE A 109 7.44 7.12 9.41
CA ILE A 109 6.24 7.12 8.57
C ILE A 109 5.18 8.08 9.09
N LEU A 110 5.01 8.24 10.41
CA LEU A 110 4.02 9.17 10.95
C LEU A 110 4.45 10.64 10.86
N ASN A 111 5.72 10.92 11.16
CA ASN A 111 6.17 12.28 11.47
C ASN A 111 6.89 12.98 10.32
N LYS A 112 7.46 12.23 9.37
CA LYS A 112 8.26 12.80 8.25
C LYS A 112 7.62 12.50 6.89
N ARG A 113 6.35 12.88 6.72
CA ARG A 113 5.65 12.83 5.42
C ARG A 113 5.81 14.15 4.69
N GLU A 114 6.30 14.10 3.46
CA GLU A 114 6.32 15.25 2.55
C GLU A 114 5.18 15.11 1.54
N ASP A 115 4.36 16.15 1.35
CA ASP A 115 3.22 16.12 0.43
C ASP A 115 3.68 16.20 -1.03
N GLU A 116 3.33 15.21 -1.85
CA GLU A 116 3.64 15.16 -3.29
C GLU A 116 2.42 15.55 -4.16
N ASN A 117 1.23 15.81 -3.59
CA ASN A 117 0.03 16.08 -4.39
C ASN A 117 0.20 17.27 -5.33
N GLY A 118 0.84 18.34 -4.87
CA GLY A 118 1.07 19.54 -5.70
C GLY A 118 1.93 19.25 -6.93
N MET A 119 2.93 18.36 -6.80
CA MET A 119 3.79 17.97 -7.92
C MET A 119 3.04 17.08 -8.92
N ILE A 120 2.16 16.20 -8.43
CA ILE A 120 1.32 15.35 -9.28
C ILE A 120 0.29 16.20 -10.04
N GLU A 121 -0.38 17.13 -9.37
CA GLU A 121 -1.33 18.05 -10.00
C GLU A 121 -0.66 18.94 -11.05
N GLU A 122 0.55 19.44 -10.77
CA GLU A 122 1.35 20.22 -11.73
C GLU A 122 1.72 19.39 -12.97
N MET A 123 2.18 18.14 -12.77
CA MET A 123 2.57 17.23 -13.84
C MET A 123 1.38 16.71 -14.66
N MET A 124 0.20 16.60 -14.05
CA MET A 124 -1.05 16.21 -14.73
C MET A 124 -1.79 17.41 -15.35
N GLY A 125 -1.55 18.63 -14.85
CA GLY A 125 -2.38 19.81 -15.11
C GLY A 125 -1.83 20.82 -16.11
N ASN A 126 -0.52 20.84 -16.42
CA ASN A 126 0.07 21.90 -17.24
C ASN A 126 0.80 21.41 -18.48
N THR A 127 0.07 21.34 -19.59
CA THR A 127 0.60 21.82 -20.88
C THR A 127 -0.40 22.82 -21.44
N GLU A 128 -0.10 24.11 -21.31
CA GLU A 128 -0.80 25.21 -22.02
C GLU A 128 -0.82 24.99 -23.55
N THR A 129 -0.04 24.02 -24.05
CA THR A 129 0.13 23.63 -25.45
C THR A 129 -0.71 22.42 -25.88
N GLY A 130 -1.50 21.80 -24.99
CA GLY A 130 -2.28 20.60 -25.32
C GLY A 130 -1.43 19.37 -25.65
N GLU A 131 -0.15 19.40 -25.28
CA GLU A 131 0.79 18.30 -25.47
C GLU A 131 0.52 17.23 -24.40
N LYS A 132 0.22 16.00 -24.82
CA LYS A 132 -0.10 14.90 -23.90
C LYS A 132 1.02 14.76 -22.87
N SER A 133 0.68 14.86 -21.60
CA SER A 133 1.58 14.50 -20.51
C SER A 133 2.11 13.08 -20.76
N SER A 134 3.41 12.91 -20.59
CA SER A 134 4.09 11.61 -20.72
C SER A 134 3.41 10.56 -19.86
N ASP A 135 3.40 9.29 -20.29
CA ASP A 135 2.90 8.17 -19.50
C ASP A 135 3.56 8.17 -18.10
N PHE A 136 2.79 8.57 -17.08
CA PHE A 136 3.25 8.69 -15.70
C PHE A 136 2.97 7.41 -14.93
N ILE A 137 4.00 6.83 -14.33
CA ILE A 137 3.86 5.68 -13.43
C ILE A 137 3.58 6.23 -12.03
N ALA A 138 2.30 6.24 -11.64
CA ALA A 138 1.91 6.67 -10.30
C ALA A 138 2.32 5.63 -9.23
N TYR A 139 2.02 4.35 -9.46
CA TYR A 139 2.29 3.28 -8.50
C TYR A 139 3.55 2.52 -8.88
N GLY A 140 4.51 2.41 -7.97
CA GLY A 140 5.72 1.61 -8.18
C GLY A 140 6.83 2.32 -8.97
N ALA A 141 6.78 3.65 -9.11
CA ALA A 141 7.97 4.44 -9.44
C ALA A 141 8.97 4.45 -8.27
N LYS A 142 8.45 4.49 -7.04
CA LYS A 142 9.08 4.12 -5.76
C LYS A 142 8.22 3.03 -5.13
N LEU A 143 8.75 2.27 -4.18
CA LEU A 143 7.94 1.30 -3.44
C LEU A 143 6.75 2.05 -2.81
N THR A 144 5.54 1.69 -3.23
CA THR A 144 4.33 2.44 -2.88
C THR A 144 3.47 1.66 -1.91
N PHE A 145 3.07 2.27 -0.79
CA PHE A 145 2.11 1.72 0.17
C PHE A 145 0.77 2.46 0.05
N VAL A 146 -0.31 1.73 -0.20
CA VAL A 146 -1.65 2.29 -0.35
C VAL A 146 -2.52 1.89 0.84
N ASN A 147 -2.99 2.89 1.58
CA ASN A 147 -3.93 2.71 2.67
C ASN A 147 -5.35 2.65 2.12
N LEU A 148 -5.94 1.45 2.20
CA LEU A 148 -7.32 1.20 1.84
C LEU A 148 -8.10 0.64 3.04
N GLU A 149 -7.55 0.73 4.27
CA GLU A 149 -8.10 0.08 5.48
C GLU A 149 -9.51 0.53 5.84
N GLU A 150 -9.84 1.78 5.53
CA GLU A 150 -11.11 2.41 5.89
C GLU A 150 -12.16 2.34 4.77
N ILE A 151 -11.84 1.68 3.65
CA ILE A 151 -12.79 1.55 2.54
C ILE A 151 -13.91 0.61 2.91
N GLU A 152 -15.16 1.05 2.73
CA GLU A 152 -16.35 0.28 3.09
C GLU A 152 -16.74 -0.80 2.06
N ILE A 153 -15.78 -1.58 1.57
CA ILE A 153 -16.05 -2.58 0.53
C ILE A 153 -16.99 -3.72 1.00
N TYR A 154 -16.97 -4.04 2.30
CA TYR A 154 -17.87 -5.01 2.90
C TYR A 154 -19.22 -4.42 3.35
N GLY A 155 -19.42 -3.11 3.16
CA GLY A 155 -20.72 -2.45 3.36
C GLY A 155 -21.70 -2.69 2.21
N LEU A 156 -21.20 -3.10 1.03
CA LEU A 156 -22.04 -3.45 -0.11
C LEU A 156 -22.98 -4.61 0.26
N GLU A 157 -24.28 -4.39 0.07
CA GLU A 157 -25.29 -5.41 0.30
C GLU A 157 -26.14 -5.59 -0.96
N LEU A 158 -26.15 -6.81 -1.49
CA LEU A 158 -26.94 -7.17 -2.66
C LEU A 158 -27.94 -8.26 -2.25
N LYS A 159 -29.23 -7.92 -2.26
CA LYS A 159 -30.31 -8.83 -1.86
C LYS A 159 -30.11 -9.44 -0.46
N GLY A 160 -29.66 -8.65 0.52
CA GLY A 160 -29.41 -9.17 1.87
C GLY A 160 -28.08 -9.90 2.06
N GLN A 161 -27.23 -9.95 1.02
CA GLN A 161 -25.97 -10.68 1.06
C GLN A 161 -24.79 -9.71 1.00
N LYS A 162 -23.82 -9.91 1.89
CA LYS A 162 -22.56 -9.15 1.96
C LYS A 162 -21.42 -9.96 1.32
N PRO A 163 -20.38 -9.30 0.78
CA PRO A 163 -19.19 -9.99 0.29
C PRO A 163 -18.53 -10.82 1.40
N VAL A 164 -18.21 -12.07 1.09
CA VAL A 164 -17.36 -12.91 1.98
C VAL A 164 -15.87 -12.60 1.81
N TYR A 165 -15.52 -12.06 0.65
CA TYR A 165 -14.17 -11.63 0.30
C TYR A 165 -14.25 -10.53 -0.75
N ALA A 166 -13.40 -9.54 -0.62
CA ALA A 166 -13.22 -8.49 -1.59
C ALA A 166 -11.73 -8.14 -1.72
N ASN A 167 -11.29 -7.83 -2.93
CA ASN A 167 -9.89 -7.51 -3.23
C ASN A 167 -9.80 -6.33 -4.19
N TYR A 168 -8.72 -5.56 -4.06
CA TYR A 168 -8.32 -4.55 -5.03
C TYR A 168 -7.05 -5.01 -5.75
N SER A 169 -6.99 -4.74 -7.04
CA SER A 169 -5.80 -4.95 -7.87
C SER A 169 -5.50 -3.68 -8.65
N ILE A 170 -4.23 -3.28 -8.67
CA ILE A 170 -3.74 -2.15 -9.46
C ILE A 170 -2.98 -2.72 -10.66
N ASN A 171 -3.31 -2.22 -11.85
CA ASN A 171 -2.58 -2.50 -13.09
C ASN A 171 -1.59 -1.36 -13.37
N GLY A 172 -0.57 -1.60 -14.21
CA GLY A 172 0.40 -0.56 -14.57
C GLY A 172 1.37 -0.21 -13.44
N VAL A 173 1.68 -1.18 -12.58
CA VAL A 173 2.63 -1.02 -11.47
C VAL A 173 4.06 -1.00 -12.03
N GLY A 174 4.84 0.01 -11.65
CA GLY A 174 6.26 0.12 -11.97
C GLY A 174 7.13 -0.90 -11.23
N ASP A 175 8.41 -0.94 -11.57
CA ASP A 175 9.33 -2.00 -11.15
C ASP A 175 9.59 -2.05 -9.63
N GLU A 176 9.37 -0.94 -8.91
CA GLU A 176 9.50 -0.90 -7.44
C GLU A 176 8.31 -1.53 -6.70
N GLY A 177 7.18 -1.65 -7.39
CA GLY A 177 6.01 -2.34 -6.87
C GLY A 177 5.11 -1.55 -5.91
N VAL A 178 4.00 -2.18 -5.53
CA VAL A 178 2.97 -1.59 -4.68
C VAL A 178 2.45 -2.59 -3.65
N VAL A 179 2.11 -2.09 -2.47
CA VAL A 179 1.54 -2.82 -1.35
C VAL A 179 0.23 -2.15 -0.95
N LEU A 180 -0.86 -2.91 -0.93
CA LEU A 180 -2.20 -2.47 -0.56
C LEU A 180 -2.54 -3.07 0.81
N VAL A 181 -2.98 -2.23 1.75
CA VAL A 181 -3.52 -2.70 3.03
C VAL A 181 -5.03 -2.52 3.02
N LEU A 182 -5.75 -3.63 3.09
CA LEU A 182 -7.19 -3.74 2.88
C LEU A 182 -7.89 -4.20 4.15
N PRO A 183 -9.15 -3.79 4.37
CA PRO A 183 -9.97 -4.34 5.45
C PRO A 183 -10.22 -5.82 5.21
N GLY A 184 -10.30 -6.59 6.30
CA GLY A 184 -10.95 -7.89 6.31
C GLY A 184 -12.47 -7.76 6.49
N PRO A 185 -13.23 -8.84 6.24
CA PRO A 185 -14.64 -8.87 6.59
C PRO A 185 -14.80 -8.61 8.09
N LYS A 186 -15.76 -7.77 8.47
CA LYS A 186 -16.07 -7.50 9.89
C LYS A 186 -16.65 -8.77 10.51
N CYS A 187 -15.84 -9.48 11.29
CA CYS A 187 -16.30 -10.58 12.13
C CYS A 187 -16.77 -10.03 13.48
N GLY A 188 -18.06 -9.70 13.64
CA GLY A 188 -18.58 -9.24 14.93
C GLY A 188 -19.87 -8.42 14.84
N LYS A 189 -20.50 -8.18 16.00
CA LYS A 189 -21.64 -7.25 16.11
C LYS A 189 -21.16 -5.82 15.88
N GLU A 190 -22.01 -4.98 15.27
CA GLU A 190 -21.78 -3.55 15.15
C GLU A 190 -21.43 -2.94 16.52
N GLY A 191 -20.28 -2.25 16.60
CA GLY A 191 -19.80 -1.59 17.82
C GLY A 191 -18.44 -2.07 18.34
N ASP A 192 -17.94 -3.22 17.87
CA ASP A 192 -16.54 -3.59 18.08
C ASP A 192 -15.70 -2.80 17.06
N GLY A 193 -14.77 -1.96 17.53
CA GLY A 193 -14.12 -0.91 16.74
C GLY A 193 -13.41 -1.36 15.45
N ILE A 194 -12.84 -0.40 14.73
CA ILE A 194 -12.21 -0.49 13.38
C ILE A 194 -11.05 -1.52 13.26
N ASN A 195 -10.80 -2.35 14.27
CA ASN A 195 -9.73 -3.33 14.28
C ASN A 195 -10.23 -4.72 13.87
N GLY A 196 -10.74 -4.86 12.64
CA GLY A 196 -10.94 -6.17 12.01
C GLY A 196 -9.62 -6.81 11.58
N ASP A 197 -9.73 -7.98 10.93
CA ASP A 197 -8.61 -8.56 10.19
C ASP A 197 -8.15 -7.62 9.06
N ARG A 198 -6.97 -7.90 8.48
CA ARG A 198 -6.47 -7.19 7.30
C ARG A 198 -6.05 -8.15 6.21
N TYR A 199 -6.20 -7.71 4.97
CA TYR A 199 -5.56 -8.33 3.82
C TYR A 199 -4.45 -7.42 3.35
N VAL A 200 -3.30 -8.01 3.01
CA VAL A 200 -2.19 -7.30 2.39
C VAL A 200 -2.01 -7.87 0.99
N THR A 201 -2.19 -7.03 -0.02
CA THR A 201 -1.99 -7.40 -1.44
C THR A 201 -0.75 -6.70 -1.95
N MET A 202 0.21 -7.45 -2.47
CA MET A 202 1.48 -6.92 -2.97
C MET A 202 1.63 -7.26 -4.45
N VAL A 203 2.07 -6.28 -5.25
CA VAL A 203 2.49 -6.46 -6.63
C VAL A 203 3.96 -6.04 -6.73
N LEU A 204 4.84 -7.03 -6.88
CA LEU A 204 6.30 -6.86 -6.79
C LEU A 204 7.00 -7.71 -7.86
N PRO A 205 8.29 -7.43 -8.16
CA PRO A 205 9.11 -8.33 -8.97
C PRO A 205 9.11 -9.76 -8.42
N GLU A 206 8.97 -10.77 -9.29
CA GLU A 206 8.77 -12.17 -8.91
C GLU A 206 9.84 -12.70 -7.93
N ASN A 207 11.11 -12.34 -8.15
CA ASN A 207 12.23 -12.73 -7.30
C ASN A 207 12.17 -12.10 -5.90
N GLN A 208 11.84 -10.81 -5.82
CA GLN A 208 11.69 -10.09 -4.55
C GLN A 208 10.49 -10.60 -3.78
N LEU A 209 9.36 -10.83 -4.47
CA LEU A 209 8.14 -11.34 -3.87
C LEU A 209 8.34 -12.72 -3.24
N ALA A 210 9.05 -13.62 -3.93
CA ALA A 210 9.33 -14.96 -3.42
C ALA A 210 10.15 -14.91 -2.11
N GLN A 211 11.19 -14.07 -2.06
CA GLN A 211 12.03 -13.90 -0.88
C GLN A 211 11.29 -13.20 0.25
N LEU A 212 10.53 -12.15 -0.06
CA LEU A 212 9.75 -11.39 0.92
C LEU A 212 8.79 -12.29 1.68
N LYS A 213 8.09 -13.19 0.99
CA LYS A 213 7.18 -14.15 1.65
C LYS A 213 7.89 -15.04 2.65
N VAL A 214 9.09 -15.52 2.33
CA VAL A 214 9.87 -16.36 3.24
C VAL A 214 10.28 -15.57 4.49
N GLU A 215 10.76 -14.34 4.30
CA GLU A 215 11.17 -13.46 5.41
C GLU A 215 9.98 -13.02 6.28
N LEU A 216 8.84 -12.68 5.68
CA LEU A 216 7.59 -12.36 6.38
C LEU A 216 7.13 -13.52 7.24
N LYS A 217 7.11 -14.74 6.67
CA LYS A 217 6.68 -15.93 7.40
C LYS A 217 7.63 -16.27 8.54
N ARG A 218 8.94 -16.18 8.28
CA ARG A 218 9.98 -16.54 9.26
C ARG A 218 10.07 -15.57 10.43
N ASN A 219 10.12 -14.27 10.15
CA ASN A 219 10.45 -13.26 11.17
C ASN A 219 9.22 -12.64 11.82
N TRP A 220 8.09 -12.62 11.11
CA TRP A 220 6.88 -11.92 11.52
C TRP A 220 5.67 -12.85 11.70
N SER A 221 5.78 -14.12 11.27
CA SER A 221 4.67 -15.08 11.28
C SER A 221 3.44 -14.58 10.51
N ILE A 222 3.66 -13.86 9.40
CA ILE A 222 2.64 -13.40 8.46
C ILE A 222 3.06 -13.79 7.03
N ALA A 223 2.10 -13.99 6.12
CA ALA A 223 2.28 -14.43 4.72
C ALA A 223 2.61 -15.91 4.46
#